data_AF-A0A504L4G1-F1
#
_entry.id   AF-A0A504L4G1-F1
#
_cell.length_a   1.000
_cell.length_b   1.000
_cell.length_c   1.000
_cell.angle_alpha   90.00
_cell.angle_beta   90.00
_cell.angle_gamma   90.00
#
_symmetry.space_group_name_H-M   'P 1'
#
loop_
_entity.id
_entity.type
_entity.pdbx_description
1 polymer ?
#
loop_
_entity_poly.entity_id
_entity_poly.type
_entity_poly.pdbx_seq_one_letter_code
_entity_poly.pdbx_strand_id
1 'polypeptide(L)'
;MRHYRKDHLLNFARQWAWIASDRVFEFDDVIRRPINSLEGLHAATEKYSRIRVSIPLQNPDSDIARAFQAMLVELAENGEDVDRVYDWAYCLTPFMQDTKAQLAMRLWINTFTRFAQGKRERARHIDEDLMEQLSLSYAAHVLEPSLQLSLRCRQTSEVWLENEARKSDFDKMLWQFFFEEPYIDPSAYVSSGHRDVLVREWWRRERKALDEGQIAGLRMEQHDNVRAYSRKLPTWLLDDSIVESLLVDGFPEFDKVAKVELTDATSKQSL
;
A
#
# COMPACT_ATOMS: atom_id res chain seq x y z
N MET A 1 0.02 14.88 -16.88
CA MET A 1 1.24 14.18 -16.49
C MET A 1 2.15 15.12 -15.70
N ARG A 2 2.30 14.83 -14.41
CA ARG A 2 3.16 15.52 -13.45
C ARG A 2 4.63 15.45 -13.91
N HIS A 3 5.40 16.50 -13.64
CA HIS A 3 6.86 16.42 -13.74
C HIS A 3 7.41 15.75 -12.48
N TYR A 4 7.87 14.51 -12.61
CA TYR A 4 8.42 13.75 -11.49
C TYR A 4 9.90 14.10 -11.28
N ARG A 5 10.30 14.28 -10.02
CA ARG A 5 11.73 14.34 -9.66
C ARG A 5 12.37 12.97 -9.95
N LYS A 6 13.66 12.96 -10.29
CA LYS A 6 14.41 11.73 -10.60
C LYS A 6 14.23 10.65 -9.51
N ASP A 7 14.33 11.02 -8.24
CA ASP A 7 14.20 10.06 -7.14
C ASP A 7 12.78 9.47 -7.04
N HIS A 8 11.75 10.25 -7.37
CA HIS A 8 10.38 9.76 -7.42
C HIS A 8 10.19 8.75 -8.57
N LEU A 9 10.77 9.03 -9.74
CA LEU A 9 10.75 8.10 -10.87
C LEU A 9 11.45 6.79 -10.54
N LEU A 10 12.60 6.85 -9.88
CA LEU A 10 13.34 5.65 -9.49
C LEU A 10 12.58 4.82 -8.46
N ASN A 11 11.97 5.47 -7.46
CA ASN A 11 11.15 4.76 -6.49
C ASN A 11 9.92 4.13 -7.17
N PHE A 12 9.26 4.85 -8.08
CA PHE A 12 8.11 4.31 -8.81
C PHE A 12 8.51 3.16 -9.74
N ALA A 13 9.64 3.27 -10.45
CA ALA A 13 10.18 2.21 -11.30
C ALA A 13 10.48 0.92 -10.53
N ARG A 14 11.00 1.04 -9.29
CA ARG A 14 11.25 -0.12 -8.40
C ARG A 14 9.97 -0.83 -7.98
N GLN A 15 8.84 -0.11 -7.93
CA GLN A 15 7.54 -0.67 -7.57
C GLN A 15 6.78 -1.21 -8.79
N TRP A 16 7.18 -0.83 -10.01
CA TRP A 16 6.42 -1.09 -11.22
C TRP A 16 6.05 -2.56 -11.45
N ALA A 17 6.97 -3.48 -11.15
CA ALA A 17 6.78 -4.89 -11.43
C ALA A 17 5.57 -5.49 -10.70
N TRP A 18 5.39 -5.18 -9.41
CA TRP A 18 4.20 -5.68 -8.70
C TRP A 18 2.94 -4.94 -9.16
N ILE A 19 3.04 -3.65 -9.49
CA ILE A 19 1.91 -2.84 -9.97
C ILE A 19 1.32 -3.42 -11.26
N ALA A 20 2.19 -3.76 -12.21
CA ALA A 20 1.80 -4.26 -13.53
C ALA A 20 1.45 -5.75 -13.55
N SER A 21 1.80 -6.50 -12.52
CA SER A 21 1.66 -7.96 -12.49
C SER A 21 0.21 -8.44 -12.67
N ASP A 22 0.04 -9.53 -13.44
CA ASP A 22 -1.24 -10.24 -13.57
C ASP A 22 -1.63 -10.89 -12.25
N ARG A 23 -0.66 -11.37 -11.47
CA ARG A 23 -0.88 -11.86 -10.12
C ARG A 23 -1.58 -10.85 -9.23
N VAL A 24 -1.32 -9.56 -9.41
CA VAL A 24 -1.98 -8.48 -8.65
C VAL A 24 -3.39 -8.21 -9.18
N PHE A 25 -3.67 -8.49 -10.46
CA PHE A 25 -5.01 -8.42 -11.05
C PHE A 25 -6.00 -9.35 -10.37
N GLU A 26 -5.53 -10.51 -9.89
CA GLU A 26 -6.37 -11.45 -9.15
C GLU A 26 -7.00 -10.87 -7.87
N PHE A 27 -6.55 -9.70 -7.40
CA PHE A 27 -7.02 -9.03 -6.19
C PHE A 27 -7.63 -7.65 -6.47
N ASP A 28 -7.90 -7.31 -7.73
CA ASP A 28 -8.45 -6.00 -8.13
C ASP A 28 -9.85 -5.72 -7.56
N ASP A 29 -10.59 -6.74 -7.15
CA ASP A 29 -11.84 -6.60 -6.39
C ASP A 29 -11.64 -5.87 -5.05
N VAL A 30 -10.41 -5.85 -4.53
CA VAL A 30 -10.07 -5.16 -3.28
C VAL A 30 -9.26 -3.89 -3.55
N ILE A 31 -8.17 -4.01 -4.33
CA ILE A 31 -7.24 -2.89 -4.55
C ILE A 31 -7.66 -1.94 -5.66
N ARG A 32 -8.60 -2.34 -6.53
CA ARG A 32 -9.23 -1.50 -7.56
C ARG A 32 -8.19 -0.70 -8.36
N ARG A 33 -7.25 -1.37 -9.04
CA ARG A 33 -6.19 -0.70 -9.81
C ARG A 33 -6.77 0.26 -10.86
N PRO A 34 -6.31 1.52 -10.94
CA PRO A 34 -6.78 2.50 -11.92
C PRO A 34 -6.10 2.32 -13.28
N ILE A 35 -6.19 1.11 -13.84
CA ILE A 35 -5.68 0.77 -15.17
C ILE A 35 -6.86 0.61 -16.14
N ASN A 36 -6.76 1.25 -17.30
CA ASN A 36 -7.78 1.21 -18.34
C ASN A 36 -7.55 0.03 -19.31
N SER A 37 -6.31 -0.26 -19.68
CA SER A 37 -5.92 -1.29 -20.64
C SER A 37 -4.73 -2.12 -20.14
N LEU A 38 -5.00 -3.38 -19.76
CA LEU A 38 -3.94 -4.33 -19.41
C LEU A 38 -3.01 -4.61 -20.60
N GLU A 39 -3.57 -4.71 -21.82
CA GLU A 39 -2.77 -4.92 -23.03
C GLU A 39 -1.80 -3.76 -23.27
N GLY A 40 -2.28 -2.51 -23.15
CA GLY A 40 -1.44 -1.32 -23.27
C GLY A 40 -0.37 -1.26 -22.19
N LEU A 41 -0.74 -1.60 -20.94
CA LEU A 41 0.20 -1.71 -19.82
C LEU A 41 1.31 -2.74 -20.10
N HIS A 42 0.93 -3.92 -20.60
CA HIS A 42 1.86 -5.01 -20.89
C HIS A 42 2.83 -4.62 -22.01
N ALA A 43 2.33 -4.10 -23.12
CA ALA A 43 3.14 -3.70 -24.26
C ALA A 43 4.18 -2.62 -23.89
N ALA A 44 3.77 -1.58 -23.15
CA ALA A 44 4.67 -0.54 -22.68
C ALA A 44 5.71 -1.09 -21.69
N THR A 45 5.28 -1.96 -20.77
CA THR A 45 6.17 -2.58 -19.78
C THR A 45 7.21 -3.47 -20.44
N GLU A 46 6.83 -4.33 -21.39
CA GLU A 46 7.76 -5.18 -22.13
C GLU A 46 8.82 -4.36 -22.88
N LYS A 47 8.40 -3.27 -23.53
CA LYS A 47 9.31 -2.36 -24.23
C LYS A 47 10.30 -1.72 -23.25
N TYR A 48 9.82 -1.27 -22.10
CA TYR A 48 10.65 -0.75 -21.02
C TYR A 48 11.64 -1.79 -20.49
N SER A 49 11.20 -3.04 -20.26
CA SER A 49 12.07 -4.14 -19.82
C SER A 49 13.24 -4.37 -20.77
N ARG A 50 12.97 -4.40 -22.08
CA ARG A 50 14.01 -4.57 -23.11
C ARG A 50 15.03 -3.44 -23.08
N ILE A 51 14.58 -2.20 -22.89
CA ILE A 51 15.47 -1.04 -22.74
C ILE A 51 16.28 -1.16 -21.45
N ARG A 52 15.64 -1.48 -20.32
CA ARG A 52 16.29 -1.57 -19.00
C ARG A 52 17.45 -2.55 -18.99
N VAL A 53 17.31 -3.70 -19.63
CA VAL A 53 18.37 -4.73 -19.74
C VAL A 53 19.59 -4.24 -20.52
N SER A 54 19.39 -3.28 -21.44
CA SER A 54 20.48 -2.70 -22.24
C SER A 54 21.24 -1.57 -21.54
N ILE A 55 20.77 -1.11 -20.36
CA ILE A 55 21.40 -0.01 -19.63
C ILE A 55 22.69 -0.49 -18.97
N PRO A 56 23.83 0.20 -19.18
CA PRO A 56 25.10 -0.16 -18.54
C PRO A 56 25.01 -0.11 -17.01
N LEU A 57 25.66 -1.06 -16.33
CA LEU A 57 25.69 -1.14 -14.86
C LEU A 57 26.43 0.04 -14.19
N GLN A 58 27.15 0.86 -14.95
CA GLN A 58 27.89 2.01 -14.46
C GLN A 58 26.97 3.24 -14.47
N ASN A 59 26.45 3.62 -13.30
CA ASN A 59 25.50 4.74 -13.09
C ASN A 59 24.14 4.60 -13.81
N PRO A 60 23.41 3.49 -13.59
CA PRO A 60 22.20 3.18 -14.37
C PRO A 60 21.01 4.10 -14.06
N ASP A 61 21.00 4.75 -12.89
CA ASP A 61 19.84 5.49 -12.36
C ASP A 61 19.31 6.59 -13.29
N SER A 62 20.18 7.35 -13.95
CA SER A 62 19.72 8.41 -14.86
C SER A 62 19.02 7.85 -16.09
N ASP A 63 19.53 6.75 -16.64
CA ASP A 63 19.00 6.13 -17.84
C ASP A 63 17.75 5.30 -17.52
N ILE A 64 17.71 4.63 -16.36
CA ILE A 64 16.51 3.96 -15.85
C ILE A 64 15.38 4.97 -15.68
N ALA A 65 15.64 6.10 -15.01
CA ALA A 65 14.64 7.13 -14.81
C ALA A 65 14.11 7.70 -16.14
N ARG A 66 15.00 7.90 -17.13
CA ARG A 66 14.61 8.38 -18.47
C ARG A 66 13.77 7.35 -19.23
N ALA A 67 14.19 6.07 -19.23
CA ALA A 67 13.47 4.98 -19.89
C ALA A 67 12.09 4.77 -19.25
N PHE A 68 12.02 4.81 -17.92
CA PHE A 68 10.77 4.69 -17.19
C PHE A 68 9.85 5.89 -17.46
N GLN A 69 10.38 7.11 -17.46
CA GLN A 69 9.60 8.31 -17.83
C GLN A 69 9.06 8.22 -19.26
N ALA A 70 9.81 7.68 -20.21
CA ALA A 70 9.34 7.46 -21.58
C ALA A 70 8.19 6.44 -21.64
N MET A 71 8.28 5.34 -20.88
CA MET A 71 7.19 4.37 -20.75
C MET A 71 5.92 5.02 -20.15
N LEU A 72 6.08 5.85 -19.13
CA LEU A 72 4.96 6.60 -18.54
C LEU A 72 4.31 7.56 -19.56
N VAL A 73 5.10 8.25 -20.38
CA VAL A 73 4.57 9.09 -21.47
C VAL A 73 3.75 8.26 -22.45
N GLU A 74 4.27 7.12 -22.89
CA GLU A 74 3.59 6.21 -23.82
C GLU A 74 2.27 5.68 -23.24
N LEU A 75 2.23 5.34 -21.95
CA LEU A 75 0.99 4.96 -21.26
C LEU A 75 -0.03 6.10 -21.26
N ALA A 76 0.41 7.33 -20.98
CA ALA A 76 -0.46 8.50 -20.98
C ALA A 76 -0.99 8.83 -22.39
N GLU A 77 -0.16 8.72 -23.42
CA GLU A 77 -0.57 8.88 -24.83
C GLU A 77 -1.60 7.82 -25.25
N ASN A 78 -1.53 6.62 -24.66
CA ASN A 78 -2.51 5.55 -24.86
C ASN A 78 -3.75 5.65 -23.97
N GLY A 79 -3.92 6.75 -23.22
CA GLY A 79 -5.13 7.04 -22.45
C GLY A 79 -5.12 6.56 -20.99
N GLU A 80 -3.97 6.13 -20.46
CA GLU A 80 -3.83 5.86 -19.02
C GLU A 80 -3.67 7.16 -18.22
N ASP A 81 -4.34 7.25 -17.07
CA ASP A 81 -4.09 8.33 -16.11
C ASP A 81 -2.90 7.97 -15.22
N VAL A 82 -1.69 8.22 -15.72
CA VAL A 82 -0.46 7.89 -15.02
C VAL A 82 -0.32 8.58 -13.66
N ASP A 83 -0.84 9.80 -13.54
CA ASP A 83 -0.78 10.54 -12.27
C ASP A 83 -1.67 9.84 -11.22
N ARG A 84 -2.84 9.33 -11.63
CA ARG A 84 -3.69 8.48 -10.78
C ARG A 84 -3.06 7.13 -10.45
N VAL A 85 -2.38 6.48 -11.39
CA VAL A 85 -1.65 5.22 -11.13
C VAL A 85 -0.53 5.45 -10.10
N TYR A 86 0.22 6.55 -10.22
CA TYR A 86 1.24 6.92 -9.25
C TYR A 86 0.63 7.17 -7.87
N ASP A 87 -0.42 7.98 -7.78
CA ASP A 87 -1.06 8.34 -6.52
C ASP A 87 -1.72 7.10 -5.85
N TRP A 88 -2.27 6.17 -6.64
CA TRP A 88 -2.75 4.86 -6.17
C TRP A 88 -1.61 3.99 -5.63
N ALA A 89 -0.50 3.87 -6.36
CA ALA A 89 0.65 3.09 -5.94
C ALA A 89 1.27 3.68 -4.66
N TYR A 90 1.36 5.00 -4.57
CA TYR A 90 1.85 5.74 -3.40
C TYR A 90 1.04 5.44 -2.14
N CYS A 91 -0.28 5.25 -2.27
CA CYS A 91 -1.12 4.77 -1.19
C CYS A 91 -0.78 3.33 -0.75
N LEU A 92 -0.46 2.43 -1.67
CA LEU A 92 -0.24 1.02 -1.33
C LEU A 92 1.20 0.69 -0.93
N THR A 93 2.19 1.50 -1.30
CA THR A 93 3.60 1.17 -1.02
C THR A 93 4.26 2.09 0.01
N PRO A 94 4.74 1.56 1.15
CA PRO A 94 5.52 2.33 2.10
C PRO A 94 6.87 2.77 1.52
N PHE A 95 7.40 2.07 0.51
CA PHE A 95 8.72 2.31 -0.06
C PHE A 95 8.83 3.59 -0.89
N MET A 96 7.71 4.25 -1.19
CA MET A 96 7.69 5.58 -1.80
C MET A 96 7.62 6.72 -0.75
N GLN A 97 7.61 6.38 0.55
CA GLN A 97 7.38 7.31 1.67
C GLN A 97 8.65 7.53 2.50
N ASP A 98 8.68 8.62 3.28
CA ASP A 98 9.77 8.88 4.24
C ASP A 98 9.89 7.75 5.29
N THR A 99 11.10 7.48 5.79
CA THR A 99 11.28 6.38 6.76
C THR A 99 10.52 6.63 8.06
N LYS A 100 10.43 7.88 8.55
CA LYS A 100 9.70 8.21 9.78
C LYS A 100 8.20 7.90 9.65
N ALA A 101 7.62 8.24 8.49
CA ALA A 101 6.26 7.90 8.09
C ALA A 101 5.92 6.42 8.27
N GLN A 102 6.79 5.58 7.72
CA GLN A 102 6.62 4.14 7.75
C GLN A 102 6.66 3.59 9.17
N LEU A 103 7.54 4.16 10.02
CA LEU A 103 7.73 3.73 11.39
C LEU A 103 6.54 4.12 12.27
N ALA A 104 6.06 5.36 12.15
CA ALA A 104 4.88 5.84 12.86
C ALA A 104 3.65 4.95 12.56
N MET A 105 3.41 4.68 11.28
CA MET A 105 2.30 3.84 10.83
C MET A 105 2.41 2.42 11.41
N ARG A 106 3.60 1.81 11.37
CA ARG A 106 3.83 0.47 11.95
C ARG A 106 3.55 0.39 13.44
N LEU A 107 3.92 1.43 14.20
CA LEU A 107 3.62 1.49 15.63
C LEU A 107 2.11 1.50 15.88
N TRP A 108 1.37 2.37 15.19
CA TRP A 108 -0.08 2.46 15.33
C TRP A 108 -0.80 1.18 14.93
N ILE A 109 -0.38 0.58 13.82
CA ILE A 109 -0.88 -0.71 13.35
C ILE A 109 -0.70 -1.79 14.43
N ASN A 110 0.49 -1.87 15.02
CA ASN A 110 0.78 -2.86 16.05
C ASN A 110 -0.05 -2.62 17.32
N THR A 111 -0.15 -1.37 17.78
CA THR A 111 -0.93 -0.99 18.96
C THR A 111 -2.40 -1.36 18.78
N PHE A 112 -3.06 -0.87 17.72
CA PHE A 112 -4.48 -1.12 17.52
C PHE A 112 -4.80 -2.57 17.15
N THR A 113 -3.92 -3.28 16.44
CA THR A 113 -4.08 -4.73 16.23
C THR A 113 -4.06 -5.50 17.56
N ARG A 114 -3.22 -5.11 18.52
CA ARG A 114 -3.24 -5.74 19.85
C ARG A 114 -4.49 -5.39 20.63
N PHE A 115 -4.90 -4.13 20.60
CA PHE A 115 -6.09 -3.65 21.31
C PHE A 115 -7.35 -4.36 20.81
N ALA A 116 -7.53 -4.45 19.49
CA ALA A 116 -8.60 -5.20 18.84
C ALA A 116 -8.60 -6.69 19.18
N GLN A 117 -7.46 -7.27 19.57
CA GLN A 117 -7.35 -8.67 20.03
C GLN A 117 -7.54 -8.83 21.55
N GLY A 118 -7.95 -7.78 22.25
CA GLY A 118 -8.08 -7.80 23.72
C GLY A 118 -6.75 -7.86 24.47
N LYS A 119 -5.62 -7.63 23.78
CA LYS A 119 -4.26 -7.68 24.37
C LYS A 119 -3.81 -6.31 24.87
N ARG A 120 -4.65 -5.68 25.69
CA ARG A 120 -4.42 -4.37 26.30
C ARG A 120 -4.70 -4.38 27.80
N GLU A 121 -3.98 -3.52 28.51
CA GLU A 121 -4.36 -3.14 29.87
C GLU A 121 -5.49 -2.10 29.82
N ARG A 122 -6.10 -1.82 30.98
CA ARG A 122 -7.04 -0.71 31.12
C ARG A 122 -6.34 0.60 30.77
N ALA A 123 -7.00 1.44 29.98
CA ALA A 123 -6.52 2.76 29.60
C ALA A 123 -6.31 3.62 30.85
N ARG A 124 -5.22 4.38 30.84
CA ARG A 124 -4.74 5.25 31.91
C ARG A 124 -4.82 6.74 31.52
N HIS A 125 -4.68 7.03 30.23
CA HIS A 125 -4.52 8.40 29.70
C HIS A 125 -5.69 8.83 28.81
N ILE A 126 -6.65 7.93 28.58
CA ILE A 126 -7.86 8.19 27.82
C ILE A 126 -9.03 7.42 28.43
N ASP A 127 -10.24 7.92 28.18
CA ASP A 127 -11.46 7.26 28.57
C ASP A 127 -11.52 5.81 28.05
N GLU A 128 -11.92 4.89 28.94
CA GLU A 128 -11.91 3.45 28.67
C GLU A 128 -12.96 3.07 27.62
N ASP A 129 -14.12 3.71 27.65
CA ASP A 129 -15.21 3.44 26.70
C ASP A 129 -14.79 3.92 25.30
N LEU A 130 -14.13 5.07 25.20
CA LEU A 130 -13.55 5.55 23.95
C LEU A 130 -12.47 4.61 23.40
N MET A 131 -11.58 4.11 24.25
CA MET A 131 -10.56 3.13 23.84
C MET A 131 -11.20 1.83 23.34
N GLU A 132 -12.25 1.35 24.01
CA GLU A 132 -13.00 0.17 23.58
C GLU A 132 -13.68 0.40 22.22
N GLN A 133 -14.36 1.54 22.04
CA GLN A 133 -14.99 1.92 20.77
C GLN A 133 -13.98 1.96 19.62
N LEU A 134 -12.82 2.60 19.82
CA LEU A 134 -11.75 2.64 18.81
C LEU A 134 -11.20 1.24 18.50
N SER A 135 -11.05 0.40 19.51
CA SER A 135 -10.57 -0.99 19.35
C SER A 135 -11.56 -1.83 18.53
N LEU A 136 -12.86 -1.72 18.82
CA LEU A 136 -13.92 -2.42 18.09
C LEU A 136 -14.05 -1.90 16.65
N SER A 137 -13.98 -0.57 16.46
CA SER A 137 -13.97 0.06 15.13
C SER A 137 -12.78 -0.41 14.30
N TYR A 138 -11.58 -0.43 14.88
CA TYR A 138 -10.38 -0.96 14.20
C TYR A 138 -10.53 -2.44 13.87
N ALA A 139 -11.09 -3.25 14.79
CA ALA A 139 -11.32 -4.66 14.56
C ALA A 139 -12.20 -4.89 13.32
N ALA A 140 -13.32 -4.17 13.24
CA ALA A 140 -14.31 -4.31 12.17
C ALA A 140 -13.85 -3.73 10.83
N HIS A 141 -13.19 -2.58 10.84
CA HIS A 141 -12.89 -1.83 9.61
C HIS A 141 -11.48 -2.04 9.07
N VAL A 142 -10.56 -2.58 9.88
CA VAL A 142 -9.15 -2.73 9.50
C VAL A 142 -8.68 -4.16 9.70
N LEU A 143 -8.73 -4.66 10.95
CA LEU A 143 -8.11 -5.93 11.29
C LEU A 143 -8.74 -7.09 10.52
N GLU A 144 -10.06 -7.28 10.65
CA GLU A 144 -10.75 -8.39 10.01
C GLU A 144 -10.64 -8.36 8.47
N PRO A 145 -10.92 -7.23 7.77
CA PRO A 145 -10.73 -7.16 6.32
C PRO A 145 -9.28 -7.41 5.88
N SER A 146 -8.29 -6.89 6.62
CA SER A 146 -6.88 -7.14 6.30
C SER A 146 -6.47 -8.59 6.48
N LEU A 147 -6.99 -9.28 7.50
CA LEU A 147 -6.74 -10.70 7.74
C LEU A 147 -7.38 -11.56 6.64
N GLN A 148 -8.61 -11.24 6.23
CA GLN A 148 -9.29 -11.95 5.14
C GLN A 148 -8.50 -11.87 3.83
N LEU A 149 -8.04 -10.67 3.44
CA LEU A 149 -7.19 -10.52 2.26
C LEU A 149 -5.86 -11.26 2.42
N SER A 150 -5.19 -11.11 3.58
CA SER A 150 -3.92 -11.78 3.82
C SER A 150 -4.03 -13.31 3.76
N LEU A 151 -5.14 -13.89 4.21
CA LEU A 151 -5.41 -15.33 4.09
C LEU A 151 -5.60 -15.72 2.63
N ARG A 152 -6.36 -14.96 1.84
CA ARG A 152 -6.57 -15.20 0.40
C ARG A 152 -5.26 -15.13 -0.39
N CYS A 153 -4.41 -14.13 -0.12
CA CYS A 153 -3.08 -14.03 -0.71
C CYS A 153 -2.24 -15.26 -0.35
N ARG A 154 -2.17 -15.61 0.94
CA ARG A 154 -1.38 -16.76 1.41
C ARG A 154 -1.83 -18.09 0.81
N GLN A 155 -3.14 -18.34 0.71
CA GLN A 155 -3.70 -19.59 0.17
C GLN A 155 -3.30 -19.86 -1.29
N THR A 156 -3.04 -18.80 -2.05
CA THR A 156 -2.70 -18.91 -3.47
C THR A 156 -1.20 -18.73 -3.73
N SER A 157 -0.43 -18.30 -2.72
CA SER A 157 0.97 -17.90 -2.86
C SER A 157 1.92 -19.06 -3.14
N GLU A 158 1.86 -20.12 -2.32
CA GLU A 158 2.73 -21.30 -2.47
C GLU A 158 2.53 -21.94 -3.84
N VAL A 159 1.27 -22.12 -4.24
CA VAL A 159 0.91 -22.68 -5.56
C VAL A 159 1.39 -21.79 -6.70
N TRP A 160 1.27 -20.46 -6.59
CA TRP A 160 1.73 -19.54 -7.63
C TRP A 160 3.26 -19.54 -7.73
N LEU A 161 3.98 -19.59 -6.61
CA LEU A 161 5.44 -19.62 -6.57
C LEU A 161 6.00 -20.92 -7.15
N GLU A 162 5.47 -22.07 -6.73
CA GLU A 162 6.01 -23.40 -7.08
C GLU A 162 5.60 -23.88 -8.47
N ASN A 163 4.50 -23.36 -9.03
CA ASN A 163 3.98 -23.83 -10.31
C ASN A 163 4.16 -22.77 -11.41
N GLU A 164 5.14 -22.98 -12.30
CA GLU A 164 5.39 -22.10 -13.43
C GLU A 164 4.17 -21.96 -14.36
N ALA A 165 3.35 -23.01 -14.50
CA ALA A 165 2.13 -22.98 -15.32
C ALA A 165 1.02 -22.10 -14.71
N ARG A 166 1.15 -21.68 -13.46
CA ARG A 166 0.23 -20.71 -12.81
C ARG A 166 0.61 -19.26 -13.06
N LYS A 167 1.82 -19.00 -13.56
CA LYS A 167 2.28 -17.66 -13.94
C LYS A 167 1.86 -17.39 -15.38
N SER A 168 1.29 -16.22 -15.64
CA SER A 168 1.09 -15.76 -17.02
C SER A 168 2.46 -15.56 -17.70
N ASP A 169 2.51 -15.56 -19.03
CA ASP A 169 3.76 -15.29 -19.73
C ASP A 169 4.30 -13.88 -19.43
N PHE A 170 3.40 -12.93 -19.14
CA PHE A 170 3.76 -11.60 -18.69
C PHE A 170 4.38 -11.60 -17.29
N ASP A 171 3.80 -12.33 -16.33
CA ASP A 171 4.38 -12.46 -14.99
C ASP A 171 5.73 -13.20 -15.00
N LYS A 172 5.92 -14.19 -15.89
CA LYS A 172 7.24 -14.82 -16.10
C LYS A 172 8.27 -13.82 -16.62
N MET A 173 7.87 -12.94 -17.54
CA MET A 173 8.72 -11.85 -18.05
C MET A 173 9.08 -10.88 -16.91
N LEU A 174 8.09 -10.42 -16.13
CA LEU A 174 8.32 -9.55 -14.98
C LEU A 174 9.28 -10.18 -13.96
N TRP A 175 9.12 -11.48 -13.72
CA TRP A 175 10.01 -12.24 -12.85
C TRP A 175 11.45 -12.24 -13.32
N GLN A 176 11.68 -12.50 -14.61
CA GLN A 176 13.03 -12.51 -15.18
C GLN A 176 13.73 -11.15 -15.09
N PHE A 177 12.99 -10.05 -15.23
CA PHE A 177 13.58 -8.71 -15.38
C PHE A 177 13.50 -7.82 -14.15
N PHE A 178 12.64 -8.13 -13.17
CA PHE A 178 12.40 -7.25 -12.02
C PHE A 178 12.37 -7.96 -10.67
N PHE A 179 11.84 -9.17 -10.57
CA PHE A 179 11.84 -9.92 -9.31
C PHE A 179 13.17 -10.67 -9.18
N GLU A 180 14.21 -9.91 -8.82
CA GLU A 180 15.60 -10.38 -8.62
C GLU A 180 15.72 -11.50 -7.57
N GLU A 181 14.69 -11.69 -6.72
CA GLU A 181 14.62 -12.75 -5.73
C GLU A 181 13.59 -13.84 -6.12
N PRO A 182 13.99 -15.12 -6.18
CA PRO A 182 13.14 -16.22 -6.67
C PRO A 182 11.97 -16.62 -5.75
N TYR A 183 11.57 -15.77 -4.80
CA TYR A 183 10.60 -16.14 -3.76
C TYR A 183 9.60 -15.03 -3.40
N ILE A 184 9.48 -13.96 -4.19
CA ILE A 184 8.54 -12.87 -3.89
C ILE A 184 7.25 -13.01 -4.73
N ASP A 185 6.17 -13.48 -4.12
CA ASP A 185 4.82 -13.38 -4.72
C ASP A 185 4.33 -11.91 -4.65
N PRO A 186 4.00 -11.27 -5.79
CA PRO A 186 3.45 -9.92 -5.82
C PRO A 186 2.25 -9.69 -4.88
N SER A 187 1.47 -10.73 -4.57
CA SER A 187 0.35 -10.65 -3.62
C SER A 187 0.77 -10.23 -2.19
N ALA A 188 2.05 -10.39 -1.83
CA ALA A 188 2.59 -9.91 -0.56
C ALA A 188 2.54 -8.37 -0.45
N TYR A 189 2.79 -7.65 -1.56
CA TYR A 189 2.64 -6.20 -1.64
C TYR A 189 1.18 -5.78 -1.53
N VAL A 190 0.27 -6.55 -2.14
CA VAL A 190 -1.18 -6.32 -2.07
C VAL A 190 -1.67 -6.43 -0.63
N SER A 191 -1.37 -7.54 0.06
CA SER A 191 -1.81 -7.78 1.43
C SER A 191 -1.30 -6.71 2.40
N SER A 192 0.00 -6.43 2.36
CA SER A 192 0.61 -5.44 3.25
C SER A 192 0.16 -4.01 2.92
N GLY A 193 0.18 -3.63 1.65
CA GLY A 193 -0.21 -2.29 1.21
C GLY A 193 -1.67 -1.97 1.46
N HIS A 194 -2.57 -2.93 1.24
CA HIS A 194 -3.99 -2.72 1.49
C HIS A 194 -4.29 -2.55 3.00
N ARG A 195 -3.59 -3.27 3.88
CA ARG A 195 -3.70 -3.02 5.32
C ARG A 195 -3.33 -1.58 5.68
N ASP A 196 -2.23 -1.08 5.12
CA ASP A 196 -1.79 0.29 5.35
C ASP A 196 -2.84 1.31 4.85
N VAL A 197 -3.47 1.05 3.70
CA VAL A 197 -4.62 1.84 3.21
C VAL A 197 -5.77 1.83 4.20
N LEU A 198 -6.24 0.66 4.63
CA LEU A 198 -7.36 0.54 5.55
C LEU A 198 -7.12 1.30 6.85
N VAL A 199 -5.92 1.19 7.42
CA VAL A 199 -5.53 1.90 8.66
C VAL A 199 -5.62 3.42 8.46
N ARG A 200 -5.09 3.92 7.35
CA ARG A 200 -5.10 5.37 7.06
C ARG A 200 -6.51 5.89 6.81
N GLU A 201 -7.32 5.19 6.03
CA GLU A 201 -8.71 5.58 5.76
C GLU A 201 -9.55 5.54 7.03
N TRP A 202 -9.41 4.47 7.82
CA TRP A 202 -10.04 4.34 9.13
C TRP A 202 -9.67 5.52 10.04
N TRP A 203 -8.38 5.82 10.19
CA TRP A 203 -7.98 6.92 11.04
C TRP A 203 -8.40 8.29 10.52
N ARG A 204 -8.37 8.52 9.20
CA ARG A 204 -8.85 9.76 8.59
C ARG A 204 -10.31 10.02 8.97
N ARG A 205 -11.11 8.97 9.16
CA ARG A 205 -12.49 9.04 9.66
C ARG A 205 -12.54 9.23 11.17
N GLU A 206 -11.94 8.33 11.95
CA GLU A 206 -12.08 8.33 13.41
C GLU A 206 -11.48 9.58 14.06
N ARG A 207 -10.34 10.08 13.57
CA ARG A 207 -9.64 11.23 14.17
C ARG A 207 -10.48 12.49 14.20
N LYS A 208 -11.47 12.63 13.30
CA LYS A 208 -12.35 13.80 13.21
C LYS A 208 -13.30 13.92 14.40
N ALA A 209 -13.56 12.81 15.08
CA ALA A 209 -14.42 12.78 16.26
C ALA A 209 -13.64 12.98 17.57
N LEU A 210 -12.30 13.09 17.50
CA LEU A 210 -11.43 13.20 18.66
C LEU A 210 -10.97 14.65 18.85
N ASP A 211 -10.95 15.12 20.10
CA ASP A 211 -10.30 16.36 20.47
C ASP A 211 -8.78 16.18 20.65
N GLU A 212 -8.05 17.30 20.79
CA GLU A 212 -6.59 17.28 20.95
C GLU A 212 -6.13 16.54 22.21
N GLY A 213 -6.89 16.62 23.30
CA GLY A 213 -6.59 15.94 24.57
C GLY A 213 -6.74 14.43 24.44
N GLN A 214 -7.78 13.97 23.74
CA GLN A 214 -8.01 12.55 23.43
C GLN A 214 -6.91 12.01 22.50
N ILE A 215 -6.50 12.77 21.49
CA ILE A 215 -5.38 12.38 20.62
C ILE A 215 -4.07 12.29 21.41
N ALA A 216 -3.82 13.23 22.33
CA ALA A 216 -2.66 13.18 23.22
C ALA A 216 -2.71 11.96 24.15
N GLY A 217 -3.87 11.64 24.72
CA GLY A 217 -4.08 10.45 25.55
C GLY A 217 -3.81 9.15 24.79
N LEU A 218 -4.30 9.01 23.56
CA LEU A 218 -4.02 7.85 22.70
C LEU A 218 -2.53 7.68 22.43
N ARG A 219 -1.77 8.77 22.27
CA ARG A 219 -0.31 8.69 22.09
C ARG A 219 0.35 8.14 23.35
N MET A 220 -0.05 8.62 24.53
CA MET A 220 0.49 8.10 25.79
C MET A 220 0.19 6.60 25.95
N GLU A 221 -1.01 6.15 25.58
CA GLU A 221 -1.37 4.72 25.55
C GLU A 221 -0.49 3.92 24.57
N GLN A 222 -0.22 4.47 23.38
CA GLN A 222 0.70 3.85 22.44
C GLN A 222 2.10 3.73 23.05
N HIS A 223 2.64 4.79 23.67
CA HIS A 223 3.96 4.74 24.31
C HIS A 223 4.03 3.69 25.42
N ASP A 224 3.01 3.63 26.27
CA ASP A 224 2.94 2.64 27.36
C ASP A 224 2.81 1.21 26.80
N ASN A 225 2.01 1.01 25.76
CA ASN A 225 1.88 -0.27 25.06
C ASN A 225 3.22 -0.72 24.46
N VAL A 226 3.90 0.20 23.78
CA VAL A 226 5.19 -0.07 23.15
C VAL A 226 6.23 -0.45 24.21
N ARG A 227 6.31 0.30 25.32
CA ARG A 227 7.21 0.00 26.46
C ARG A 227 6.92 -1.36 27.09
N ALA A 228 5.65 -1.68 27.32
CA ALA A 228 5.25 -2.92 28.00
C ALA A 228 5.55 -4.18 27.17
N TYR A 229 5.44 -4.09 25.84
CA TYR A 229 5.41 -5.28 25.00
C TYR A 229 6.54 -5.40 23.99
N SER A 230 7.43 -4.42 23.92
CA SER A 230 8.56 -4.45 22.99
C SER A 230 9.85 -4.77 23.71
N ARG A 231 10.19 -6.06 23.80
CA ARG A 231 11.40 -6.52 24.51
C ARG A 231 12.73 -5.99 23.93
N LYS A 232 12.73 -5.47 22.69
CA LYS A 232 13.87 -4.83 22.01
C LYS A 232 13.39 -3.92 20.88
N LEU A 233 12.78 -2.77 21.18
CA LEU A 233 12.67 -1.72 20.15
C LEU A 233 13.95 -0.87 20.16
N PRO A 234 14.51 -0.54 19.00
CA PRO A 234 15.50 0.51 18.90
C PRO A 234 14.97 1.80 19.54
N THR A 235 15.80 2.48 20.34
CA THR A 235 15.40 3.68 21.09
C THR A 235 14.89 4.81 20.20
N TRP A 236 15.28 4.84 18.92
CA TRP A 236 14.79 5.81 17.93
C TRP A 236 13.32 5.56 17.48
N LEU A 237 12.75 4.38 17.72
CA LEU A 237 11.30 4.12 17.52
C LEU A 237 10.43 4.70 18.66
N LEU A 238 11.05 5.18 19.73
CA LEU A 238 10.41 5.85 20.86
C LEU A 238 10.65 7.36 20.83
N ASP A 239 11.08 7.90 19.69
CA ASP A 239 11.34 9.32 19.53
C ASP A 239 10.01 10.10 19.58
N ASP A 240 9.82 10.89 20.63
CA ASP A 240 8.65 11.76 20.85
C ASP A 240 8.49 12.82 19.73
N SER A 241 9.51 13.01 18.88
CA SER A 241 9.44 13.82 17.66
C SER A 241 8.78 13.13 16.47
N ILE A 242 8.40 11.85 16.58
CA ILE A 242 7.52 11.16 15.63
C ILE A 242 6.09 11.70 15.85
N VAL A 243 5.91 12.99 15.56
CA VAL A 243 4.65 13.73 15.57
C VAL A 243 3.90 13.41 14.27
N GLU A 244 3.46 12.17 14.15
CA GLU A 244 2.73 11.71 12.97
C GLU A 244 1.62 10.79 13.46
N SER A 245 0.60 11.34 14.12
CA SER A 245 -0.61 10.58 14.45
C SER A 245 -1.41 10.29 13.18
N LEU A 246 -0.79 9.51 12.31
CA LEU A 246 -1.12 9.10 10.96
C LEU A 246 -1.06 10.23 9.94
N LEU A 247 -0.04 10.18 9.09
CA LEU A 247 0.19 11.01 7.89
C LEU A 247 -0.92 10.92 6.83
N VAL A 248 -2.18 10.78 7.22
CA VAL A 248 -3.34 10.70 6.33
C VAL A 248 -3.46 11.89 5.40
N ASP A 249 -2.95 13.06 5.82
CA ASP A 249 -2.98 14.30 5.03
C ASP A 249 -1.91 14.31 3.92
N GLY A 250 -0.89 13.45 4.04
CA GLY A 250 0.15 13.27 3.02
C GLY A 250 -0.24 12.29 1.92
N PHE A 251 -1.37 11.59 2.05
CA PHE A 251 -1.88 10.64 1.05
C PHE A 251 -3.20 11.14 0.45
N PRO A 252 -3.43 10.91 -0.85
CA PRO A 252 -4.76 11.07 -1.40
C PRO A 252 -5.74 10.11 -0.71
N GLU A 253 -7.03 10.44 -0.76
CA GLU A 253 -8.08 9.49 -0.36
C GLU A 253 -8.09 8.32 -1.35
N PHE A 254 -7.97 7.10 -0.84
CA PHE A 254 -7.79 5.93 -1.68
C PHE A 254 -8.95 5.74 -2.67
N ASP A 255 -10.19 5.95 -2.23
CA ASP A 255 -11.37 5.84 -3.10
C ASP A 255 -11.40 6.84 -4.26
N LYS A 256 -10.66 7.96 -4.16
CA LYS A 256 -10.56 8.95 -5.25
C LYS A 256 -9.56 8.51 -6.33
N VAL A 257 -8.55 7.74 -5.96
CA VAL A 257 -7.46 7.31 -6.85
C VAL A 257 -7.61 5.86 -7.32
N ALA A 258 -8.26 5.01 -6.53
CA ALA A 258 -8.70 3.68 -6.94
C ALA A 258 -9.75 3.76 -8.05
N LYS A 259 -9.82 2.74 -8.90
CA LYS A 259 -10.82 2.65 -9.97
C LYS A 259 -12.22 2.68 -9.36
N VAL A 260 -13.05 3.59 -9.87
CA VAL A 260 -14.47 3.64 -9.49
C VAL A 260 -15.14 2.51 -10.24
N GLU A 261 -15.71 1.54 -9.53
CA GLU A 261 -16.67 0.64 -10.14
C GLU A 261 -17.84 1.49 -10.60
N LEU A 262 -18.09 1.52 -11.91
CA LEU A 262 -19.40 1.86 -12.43
C LEU A 262 -20.33 0.77 -11.89
N THR A 263 -20.86 0.98 -10.68
CA THR A 263 -22.03 0.24 -10.25
C THR A 263 -23.08 0.54 -11.31
N ASP A 264 -23.55 -0.51 -11.99
CA ASP A 264 -24.60 -0.40 -13.00
C ASP A 264 -25.76 0.40 -12.43
N ALA A 265 -25.80 1.69 -12.79
CA ALA A 265 -26.95 2.56 -12.60
C ALA A 265 -28.01 2.21 -13.64
N THR A 266 -28.45 0.95 -13.65
CA THR A 266 -29.65 0.50 -14.38
C THR A 266 -30.21 -0.75 -13.73
N SER A 267 -30.69 -0.59 -12.50
CA SER A 267 -31.83 -1.36 -12.02
C SER A 267 -32.88 -0.40 -11.48
N LYS A 268 -34.02 -0.39 -12.19
CA LYS A 268 -35.30 0.27 -11.88
C LYS A 268 -35.46 1.71 -12.38
N GLN A 269 -35.91 1.83 -13.64
CA GLN A 269 -37.23 2.42 -13.83
C GLN A 269 -38.14 1.37 -14.46
N SER A 270 -39.08 0.90 -13.64
CA SER A 270 -40.30 0.27 -14.08
C SER A 270 -41.08 1.27 -14.94
N LEU A 271 -41.48 0.85 -16.13
CA LEU A 271 -42.83 0.97 -16.69
C LEU A 271 -43.00 -0.12 -17.75
#